data_AF-A0A6H2H9V7-F1
#
_entry.id   AF-A0A6H2H9V7-F1
#
_cell.length_a   1.000
_cell.length_b   1.000
_cell.length_c   1.000
_cell.angle_alpha   90.00
_cell.angle_beta   90.00
_cell.angle_gamma   90.00
#
_symmetry.space_group_name_H-M   'P 1'
#
loop_
_entity.id
_entity.type
_entity.pdbx_description
1 polymer ?
#
loop_
_entity_poly.entity_id
_entity_poly.type
_entity_poly.pdbx_seq_one_letter_code
_entity_poly.pdbx_strand_id
1 'polypeptide(L)'
;MRQPAMAAYTGKEISPGEGVQTDAELDEFVRQNAETSYHPCGSNAMGYDDMAVVDAQGRVHGNTSSACGGRVHHAADCHWQL
;
A
#
# COMPACT_ATOMS: atom_id res chain seq x y z
N MET A 1 21.61 -1.71 -12.85
CA MET A 1 22.23 -2.16 -11.57
C MET A 1 23.75 -2.05 -11.69
N ARG A 2 24.47 -1.34 -10.82
CA ARG A 2 25.93 -1.11 -10.97
C ARG A 2 26.78 -1.62 -9.80
N GLN A 3 26.19 -2.43 -8.94
CA GLN A 3 26.86 -2.99 -7.77
C GLN A 3 27.81 -4.13 -8.20
N PRO A 4 29.08 -4.16 -7.75
CA PRO A 4 30.08 -5.15 -8.20
C PRO A 4 29.65 -6.60 -8.01
N ALA A 5 28.93 -6.91 -6.92
CA ALA A 5 28.43 -8.26 -6.63
C ALA A 5 27.45 -8.79 -7.69
N MET A 6 26.78 -7.91 -8.43
CA MET A 6 25.79 -8.26 -9.46
C MET A 6 26.35 -8.19 -10.88
N ALA A 7 27.65 -7.87 -11.06
CA ALA A 7 28.24 -7.61 -12.36
C ALA A 7 28.15 -8.81 -13.32
N ALA A 8 28.25 -10.05 -12.81
CA ALA A 8 28.15 -11.26 -13.62
C ALA A 8 26.72 -11.55 -14.13
N TYR A 9 25.70 -10.93 -13.53
CA TYR A 9 24.29 -11.23 -13.80
C TYR A 9 23.54 -10.06 -14.44
N THR A 10 24.10 -8.85 -14.40
CA THR A 10 23.42 -7.66 -14.90
C THR A 10 23.62 -7.52 -16.41
N GLY A 11 22.53 -7.60 -17.17
CA GLY A 11 22.49 -7.29 -18.59
C GLY A 11 22.11 -5.84 -18.87
N LYS A 12 21.69 -5.55 -20.11
CA LYS A 12 21.09 -4.26 -20.46
C LYS A 12 19.79 -4.06 -19.70
N GLU A 13 19.53 -2.83 -19.28
CA GLU A 13 18.23 -2.45 -18.70
C GLU A 13 17.09 -2.65 -19.72
N ILE A 14 16.00 -3.27 -19.27
CA ILE A 14 14.83 -3.59 -20.11
C ILE A 14 13.76 -2.50 -20.00
N SER A 15 13.53 -1.99 -18.78
CA SER A 15 12.52 -0.98 -18.46
C SER A 15 12.90 -0.28 -17.15
N PRO A 16 12.69 1.04 -16.99
CA PRO A 16 12.18 2.01 -17.99
C PRO A 16 13.12 2.25 -19.18
N GLY A 17 14.38 1.84 -19.05
CA GLY A 17 15.40 1.96 -20.08
C GLY A 17 16.33 3.15 -19.84
N GLU A 18 17.58 3.02 -20.27
CA GLU A 18 18.67 3.95 -19.93
C GLU A 18 18.43 5.42 -20.38
N GLY A 19 17.49 5.66 -21.30
CA GLY A 19 17.14 7.00 -21.77
C GLY A 19 16.21 7.79 -20.84
N VAL A 20 15.53 7.13 -19.90
CA VAL A 20 14.64 7.76 -18.92
C VAL A 20 15.48 8.17 -17.72
N GLN A 21 15.70 9.47 -17.52
CA GLN A 21 16.67 9.96 -16.52
C GLN A 21 16.13 11.10 -15.66
N THR A 22 15.16 11.87 -16.15
CA THR A 22 14.61 13.00 -15.40
C THR A 22 13.43 12.57 -14.53
N ASP A 23 13.19 13.29 -13.44
CA ASP A 23 12.06 13.02 -12.53
C ASP A 23 10.72 12.99 -13.28
N ALA A 24 10.51 13.90 -14.24
CA ALA A 24 9.29 13.93 -15.04
C ALA A 24 9.10 12.68 -15.91
N GLU A 25 10.18 12.15 -16.50
CA GLU A 25 10.11 10.93 -17.31
C GLU A 25 9.90 9.69 -16.43
N LEU A 26 10.52 9.66 -15.25
CA LEU A 26 10.34 8.59 -14.27
C LEU A 26 8.91 8.59 -13.70
N ASP A 27 8.37 9.77 -13.37
CA ASP A 27 7.00 9.94 -12.89
C ASP A 27 5.98 9.45 -13.93
N GLU A 28 6.19 9.78 -15.20
CA GLU A 28 5.32 9.32 -16.28
C GLU A 28 5.40 7.80 -16.44
N PHE A 29 6.60 7.23 -16.38
CA PHE A 29 6.77 5.78 -16.43
C PHE A 29 6.06 5.07 -15.26
N VAL A 30 6.24 5.57 -14.03
CA VAL A 30 5.58 5.02 -12.84
C VAL A 30 4.06 5.12 -12.97
N ARG A 31 3.54 6.25 -13.44
CA ARG A 31 2.09 6.45 -13.64
C ARG A 31 1.49 5.42 -14.62
N GLN A 32 2.24 5.03 -15.64
CA GLN A 32 1.79 4.08 -16.66
C GLN A 32 1.98 2.61 -16.26
N ASN A 33 2.96 2.30 -15.41
CA ASN A 33 3.42 0.92 -15.18
C ASN A 33 3.34 0.47 -13.71
N ALA A 34 2.96 1.33 -12.77
CA ALA A 34 2.82 0.93 -11.37
C ALA A 34 1.70 -0.11 -11.22
N GLU A 35 2.01 -1.16 -10.44
CA GLU A 35 1.07 -2.21 -10.08
C GLU A 35 0.97 -2.33 -8.56
N THR A 36 -0.11 -2.95 -8.09
CA THR A 36 -0.30 -3.25 -6.68
C THR A 36 0.28 -4.61 -6.34
N SER A 37 0.87 -4.75 -5.15
CA SER A 37 1.20 -6.06 -4.57
C SER A 37 -0.04 -6.76 -3.96
N TYR A 38 -1.25 -6.27 -4.25
CA TYR A 38 -2.54 -6.84 -3.81
C TYR A 38 -2.73 -6.83 -2.29
N HIS A 39 -2.33 -5.74 -1.64
CA HIS A 39 -2.58 -5.50 -0.21
C HIS A 39 -3.65 -4.41 0.01
N PRO A 40 -4.94 -4.66 -0.29
CA PRO A 40 -6.00 -3.69 -0.02
C PRO A 40 -6.26 -3.59 1.49
N CYS A 41 -6.28 -2.37 2.02
CA CYS A 41 -6.58 -2.09 3.42
C CYS A 41 -7.32 -0.74 3.58
N GLY A 42 -7.83 -0.48 4.78
CA GLY A 42 -8.32 0.85 5.16
C GLY A 42 -9.76 1.21 4.78
N SER A 43 -10.55 0.29 4.21
CA SER A 43 -11.97 0.55 3.89
C SER A 43 -12.88 0.73 5.10
N ASN A 44 -12.47 0.18 6.27
CA ASN A 44 -13.11 0.41 7.56
C ASN A 44 -12.09 1.06 8.50
N ALA A 45 -11.91 2.38 8.37
CA ALA A 45 -10.90 3.12 9.11
C ALA A 45 -11.14 3.06 10.63
N MET A 46 -10.06 2.85 11.38
CA MET A 46 -10.04 2.99 12.84
C MET A 46 -9.68 4.44 13.19
N GLY A 47 -10.43 5.06 14.11
CA GLY A 47 -10.17 6.45 14.50
C GLY A 47 -11.23 7.06 15.41
N TYR A 48 -11.06 8.37 15.65
CA TYR A 48 -11.94 9.20 16.48
C TYR A 48 -12.52 10.40 15.72
N ASP A 49 -12.16 10.57 14.44
CA ASP A 49 -12.75 11.60 13.59
C ASP A 49 -14.12 11.15 13.04
N ASP A 50 -14.85 12.10 12.45
CA ASP A 50 -16.20 11.87 11.94
C ASP A 50 -16.26 10.87 10.76
N MET A 51 -15.12 10.53 10.15
CA MET A 51 -15.01 9.56 9.05
C MET A 51 -14.58 8.17 9.53
N ALA A 52 -14.25 7.98 10.81
CA ALA A 52 -13.86 6.71 11.37
C ALA A 52 -15.04 5.72 11.44
N VAL A 53 -14.78 4.46 11.10
CA VAL A 53 -15.78 3.37 11.14
C VAL A 53 -15.71 2.64 12.48
N VAL A 54 -14.52 2.46 13.06
CA VAL A 54 -14.33 1.76 14.34
C VAL A 54 -13.47 2.52 15.34
N ASP A 55 -13.70 2.28 16.64
CA ASP A 55 -12.82 2.73 17.73
C ASP A 55 -11.51 1.92 17.79
N ALA A 56 -10.61 2.31 18.70
CA ALA A 56 -9.32 1.63 18.93
C ALA A 56 -9.44 0.16 19.36
N GLN A 57 -10.63 -0.28 19.75
CA GLN A 57 -10.97 -1.64 20.16
C GLN A 57 -11.70 -2.40 19.03
N GLY A 58 -11.82 -1.80 17.84
CA GLY A 58 -12.46 -2.39 16.66
C GLY A 58 -13.99 -2.41 16.72
N ARG A 59 -14.61 -1.63 17.62
CA ARG A 59 -16.06 -1.53 17.74
C ARG A 59 -16.59 -0.51 16.76
N VAL A 60 -17.67 -0.86 16.06
CA VAL A 60 -18.32 0.04 15.11
C VAL A 60 -19.00 1.19 15.84
N HIS A 61 -18.72 2.42 15.41
CA HIS A 61 -19.35 3.62 15.96
C HIS A 61 -20.86 3.66 15.66
N GLY A 62 -21.66 4.23 16.57
CA GLY A 62 -23.11 4.40 16.41
C GLY A 62 -23.96 3.12 16.49
N ASN A 63 -23.34 1.95 16.73
CA ASN A 63 -24.04 0.67 16.78
C ASN A 63 -24.09 0.10 18.20
N THR A 64 -25.28 0.13 18.83
CA THR A 64 -25.55 -0.55 20.11
C THR A 64 -26.54 -1.67 19.88
N SER A 65 -26.07 -2.90 19.62
CA SER A 65 -26.91 -4.09 19.62
C SER A 65 -26.45 -5.05 20.73
N SER A 66 -27.37 -5.36 21.63
CA SER A 66 -27.14 -6.09 22.89
C SER A 66 -26.94 -7.61 22.74
N ALA A 67 -26.58 -8.12 21.56
CA ALA A 67 -26.46 -9.57 21.34
C ALA A 67 -25.38 -10.04 20.36
N CYS A 68 -24.78 -9.18 19.54
CA CYS A 68 -23.62 -9.56 18.72
C CYS A 68 -22.88 -8.29 18.27
N GLY A 69 -22.01 -7.77 19.14
CA GLY A 69 -21.20 -6.59 18.82
C GLY A 69 -20.24 -6.91 17.68
N GLY A 70 -20.59 -6.52 16.46
CA GLY A 70 -19.75 -6.67 15.29
C GLY A 70 -18.43 -5.95 15.51
N ARG A 71 -17.35 -6.71 15.71
CA ARG A 71 -15.99 -6.19 15.67
C ARG A 71 -15.48 -6.32 14.26
N VAL A 72 -14.90 -5.25 13.71
CA VAL A 72 -14.12 -5.37 12.49
C VAL A 72 -12.82 -6.04 12.91
N HIS A 73 -12.61 -7.28 12.44
CA HIS A 73 -11.29 -7.90 12.55
C HIS A 73 -10.32 -6.98 11.83
N HIS A 74 -9.24 -6.59 12.54
CA HIS A 74 -8.24 -5.63 12.11
C HIS A 74 -7.93 -5.86 10.61
N ALA A 75 -8.42 -4.97 9.73
CA ALA A 75 -8.02 -4.94 8.32
C ALA A 75 -6.64 -4.27 8.18
N ALA A 76 -5.83 -4.36 9.23
CA ALA A 76 -4.56 -3.72 9.40
C ALA A 76 -3.54 -4.82 9.65
N ASP A 77 -2.94 -5.26 8.56
CA ASP A 77 -1.54 -5.66 8.53
C ASP A 77 -1.05 -5.43 7.09
N CYS A 78 -1.12 -4.18 6.64
CA CYS A 78 -0.18 -3.70 5.62
C CYS A 78 1.11 -3.30 6.33
N HIS A 79 1.80 -4.29 6.91
CA HIS A 79 3.06 -4.06 7.61
C HIS A 79 4.29 -4.08 6.70
N TRP A 80 4.12 -4.11 5.37
CA TRP A 80 5.24 -4.12 4.43
C TRP A 80 4.90 -3.35 3.15
N GLN A 81 5.12 -2.03 3.17
CA GLN A 81 5.36 -1.24 1.95
C GLN A 81 6.79 -0.70 1.99
N LEU A 82 7.59 -1.23 1.04
CA LEU A 82 8.99 -0.95 0.68
C LEU A 82 10.08 -1.63 1.53
#